data_AF-A0A7V9EIL1-F1
#
_entry.id   AF-A0A7V9EIL1-F1
#
_cell.length_a   1.000
_cell.length_b   1.000
_cell.length_c   1.000
_cell.angle_alpha   90.00
_cell.angle_beta   90.00
_cell.angle_gamma   90.00
#
_symmetry.space_group_name_H-M   'P 1'
#
loop_
_entity.id
_entity.type
_entity.pdbx_description
1 polymer ?
#
loop_
_entity_poly.entity_id
_entity_poly.type
_entity_poly.pdbx_seq_one_letter_code
_entity_poly.pdbx_strand_id
1 'polypeptide(L)'
;VGWICLAAGLLLTGSSLAGEYAAYALLTAPGSLPNGDAAAWLSNWTWLPAFTLIGVYLVLLFPDGRLLSRRWRPIAWVAGAGTGAAITFFAFFPGRLVSIPYATNPFGLESAAAVLEALSSGFFLVPLCMLAAGTSLILRFRRSRGEERQQLKWFASAGALAGSAYFLQTAFSLATGFIENPTAGGRVVQDVAVLTFYALPAAAGIAILKYRLYDIDVIINRTLVYGALSAALAVVYGMGVVGIGGALRSVTGGEGGNLAVAGSTLVVAALFRPLRDRIQGFIDRRFYRSKYDAATMLERFSTSLRDEVDLDSLTGELLAVVRQTMSPAHASVWLQTRPVRIGPDEVAVTRSSEAVAP
;
A
#
# COMPACT_ATOMS: atom_id res chain seq x y z
N VAL A 1 2.45 -5.60 6.38
CA VAL A 1 1.08 -5.16 6.76
C VAL A 1 0.35 -4.45 5.60
N GLY A 2 1.04 -3.73 4.71
CA GLY A 2 0.40 -3.02 3.57
C GLY A 2 -0.49 -3.86 2.63
N TRP A 3 -0.22 -5.16 2.47
CA TRP A 3 -1.09 -6.07 1.69
C TRP A 3 -2.52 -6.16 2.26
N ILE A 4 -2.69 -5.99 3.57
CA ILE A 4 -4.00 -5.98 4.25
C ILE A 4 -4.79 -4.76 3.79
N CYS A 5 -4.15 -3.58 3.76
CA CYS A 5 -4.77 -2.35 3.28
C CYS A 5 -5.13 -2.43 1.80
N LEU A 6 -4.27 -3.04 0.96
CA LEU A 6 -4.56 -3.24 -0.46
C LEU A 6 -5.72 -4.20 -0.68
N ALA A 7 -5.71 -5.36 -0.02
CA ALA A 7 -6.78 -6.34 -0.11
C ALA A 7 -8.11 -5.74 0.37
N ALA A 8 -8.12 -5.05 1.51
CA ALA A 8 -9.30 -4.40 2.02
C ALA A 8 -9.79 -3.27 1.08
N GLY A 9 -8.89 -2.46 0.53
CA GLY A 9 -9.24 -1.42 -0.44
C GLY A 9 -9.85 -1.97 -1.72
N LEU A 10 -9.29 -3.06 -2.27
CA LEU A 10 -9.83 -3.76 -3.44
C LEU A 10 -11.22 -4.35 -3.16
N LEU A 11 -11.39 -4.99 -2.00
CA LEU A 11 -12.67 -5.56 -1.58
C LEU A 11 -13.74 -4.48 -1.41
N LEU A 12 -13.43 -3.36 -0.73
CA LEU A 12 -14.38 -2.27 -0.53
C LEU A 12 -14.73 -1.57 -1.85
N THR A 13 -13.73 -1.29 -2.69
CA THR A 13 -13.97 -0.67 -4.00
C THR A 13 -14.79 -1.60 -4.90
N GLY A 14 -14.46 -2.88 -4.92
CA GLY A 14 -15.23 -3.90 -5.65
C GLY A 14 -16.66 -4.01 -5.15
N SER A 15 -16.86 -3.96 -3.82
CA SER A 15 -18.17 -3.95 -3.19
C SER A 15 -19.00 -2.74 -3.63
N SER A 16 -18.43 -1.53 -3.54
CA SER A 16 -19.11 -0.29 -3.94
C SER A 16 -19.45 -0.30 -5.43
N LEU A 17 -18.52 -0.72 -6.28
CA LEU A 17 -18.72 -0.76 -7.73
C LEU A 17 -19.81 -1.78 -8.11
N ALA A 18 -19.83 -2.94 -7.46
CA ALA A 18 -20.87 -3.94 -7.64
C ALA A 18 -22.25 -3.44 -7.17
N GLY A 19 -22.30 -2.71 -6.06
CA GLY A 19 -23.52 -2.10 -5.53
C GLY A 19 -24.10 -1.03 -6.46
N GLU A 20 -23.26 -0.11 -6.96
CA GLU A 20 -23.68 0.93 -7.91
C GLU A 20 -24.11 0.34 -9.25
N TYR A 21 -23.39 -0.67 -9.75
CA TYR A 21 -23.78 -1.40 -10.96
C TYR A 21 -25.16 -2.06 -10.79
N ALA A 22 -25.39 -2.72 -9.64
CA ALA A 22 -26.68 -3.34 -9.34
C ALA A 22 -27.80 -2.30 -9.23
N ALA A 23 -27.56 -1.18 -8.56
CA ALA A 23 -28.53 -0.09 -8.45
C ALA A 23 -28.93 0.44 -9.84
N TYR A 24 -27.95 0.68 -10.71
CA TYR A 24 -28.21 1.13 -12.07
C TYR A 24 -29.00 0.10 -12.90
N ALA A 25 -28.57 -1.17 -12.85
CA ALA A 25 -29.16 -2.27 -13.62
C ALA A 25 -30.56 -2.69 -13.16
N LEU A 26 -30.89 -2.50 -11.87
CA LEU A 26 -32.15 -2.97 -11.27
C LEU A 26 -33.14 -1.86 -10.95
N LEU A 27 -32.68 -0.62 -10.66
CA LEU A 27 -33.56 0.51 -10.30
C LEU A 27 -33.61 1.59 -11.39
N THR A 28 -32.46 2.03 -11.89
CA THR A 28 -32.41 3.19 -12.79
C THR A 28 -32.83 2.85 -14.22
N ALA A 29 -32.33 1.73 -14.75
CA ALA A 29 -32.66 1.26 -16.09
C ALA A 29 -32.82 -0.28 -16.07
N PRO A 30 -33.95 -0.80 -15.52
CA PRO A 30 -34.18 -2.23 -15.39
C PRO A 30 -34.00 -2.97 -16.73
N GLY A 31 -33.12 -3.98 -16.74
CA GLY A 31 -32.86 -4.81 -17.92
C GLY A 31 -31.91 -4.21 -18.96
N SER A 32 -31.38 -3.00 -18.74
CA SER A 32 -30.39 -2.37 -19.64
C SER A 32 -29.01 -3.03 -19.60
N LEU A 33 -28.64 -3.57 -18.43
CA LEU A 33 -27.36 -4.23 -18.19
C LEU A 33 -27.58 -5.66 -17.69
N PRO A 34 -26.79 -6.63 -18.16
CA PRO A 34 -26.90 -8.01 -17.71
C PRO A 34 -26.42 -8.18 -16.26
N ASN A 35 -26.90 -9.22 -15.59
CA ASN A 35 -26.39 -9.71 -14.30
C ASN A 35 -26.46 -8.70 -13.12
N GLY A 36 -27.47 -7.82 -13.10
CA GLY A 36 -27.71 -6.92 -11.96
C GLY A 36 -27.83 -7.65 -10.62
N ASP A 37 -28.52 -8.80 -10.58
CA ASP A 37 -28.68 -9.60 -9.37
C ASP A 37 -27.37 -10.23 -8.87
N ALA A 38 -26.47 -10.63 -9.79
CA ALA A 38 -25.16 -11.16 -9.42
C ALA A 38 -24.24 -10.07 -8.87
N ALA A 39 -24.33 -8.85 -9.40
CA ALA A 39 -23.62 -7.69 -8.86
C ALA A 39 -24.16 -7.31 -7.46
N ALA A 40 -25.49 -7.35 -7.28
CA ALA A 40 -26.13 -7.15 -5.97
C ALA A 40 -25.65 -8.19 -4.96
N TRP A 41 -25.61 -9.46 -5.37
CA TRP A 41 -25.09 -10.57 -4.56
C TRP A 41 -23.63 -10.36 -4.17
N LEU A 42 -22.76 -9.96 -5.11
CA LEU A 42 -21.36 -9.71 -4.83
C LEU A 42 -21.20 -8.60 -3.78
N SER A 43 -21.88 -7.47 -3.98
CA SER A 43 -21.87 -6.35 -3.03
C SER A 43 -22.38 -6.73 -1.64
N ASN A 44 -23.22 -7.75 -1.50
CA ASN A 44 -23.88 -8.09 -0.24
C ASN A 44 -22.91 -8.66 0.82
N TRP A 45 -21.82 -9.30 0.41
CA TRP A 45 -20.90 -9.98 1.35
C TRP A 45 -19.44 -9.51 1.23
N THR A 46 -19.02 -8.91 0.12
CA THR A 46 -17.60 -8.57 -0.12
C THR A 46 -17.01 -7.55 0.85
N TRP A 47 -17.85 -6.71 1.46
CA TRP A 47 -17.41 -5.72 2.44
C TRP A 47 -16.91 -6.37 3.74
N LEU A 48 -17.53 -7.48 4.18
CA LEU A 48 -17.21 -8.16 5.45
C LEU A 48 -15.72 -8.49 5.63
N PRO A 49 -15.07 -9.22 4.70
CA PRO A 49 -13.66 -9.56 4.86
C PRO A 49 -12.76 -8.32 4.91
N ALA A 50 -13.12 -7.22 4.24
CA ALA A 50 -12.36 -5.98 4.32
C ALA A 50 -12.37 -5.38 5.73
N PHE A 51 -13.53 -5.37 6.39
CA PHE A 51 -13.63 -4.90 7.78
C PHE A 51 -12.88 -5.82 8.75
N THR A 52 -12.93 -7.15 8.58
CA THR A 52 -12.12 -8.05 9.41
C THR A 52 -10.63 -7.83 9.19
N LEU A 53 -10.20 -7.65 7.94
CA LEU A 53 -8.81 -7.32 7.59
C LEU A 53 -8.34 -6.05 8.29
N ILE A 54 -9.13 -4.97 8.25
CA ILE A 54 -8.76 -3.68 8.86
C ILE A 54 -8.91 -3.70 10.39
N GLY A 55 -10.06 -4.11 10.92
CA GLY A 55 -10.36 -4.00 12.34
C GLY A 55 -9.71 -5.08 13.22
N VAL A 56 -9.38 -6.25 12.65
CA VAL A 56 -8.76 -7.36 13.40
C VAL A 56 -7.32 -7.56 12.96
N TYR A 57 -7.08 -7.93 11.69
CA TYR A 57 -5.74 -8.34 11.27
C TYR A 57 -4.74 -7.20 11.21
N LEU A 58 -5.13 -6.02 10.74
CA LEU A 58 -4.28 -4.83 10.76
C LEU A 58 -3.89 -4.50 12.21
N VAL A 59 -4.85 -4.49 13.13
CA VAL A 59 -4.63 -4.17 14.55
C VAL A 59 -3.76 -5.22 15.24
N LEU A 60 -3.95 -6.49 14.95
CA LEU A 60 -3.16 -7.58 15.55
C LEU A 60 -1.73 -7.65 15.02
N LEU A 61 -1.51 -7.32 13.74
CA LEU A 61 -0.24 -7.50 13.05
C LEU A 61 0.60 -6.21 13.00
N PHE A 62 0.00 -5.03 13.07
CA PHE A 62 0.72 -3.76 13.09
C PHE A 62 1.55 -3.60 14.38
N PRO A 63 2.82 -3.15 14.32
CA PRO A 63 3.57 -2.72 13.13
C PRO A 63 4.32 -3.86 12.42
N ASP A 64 4.82 -4.86 13.14
CA ASP A 64 5.87 -5.76 12.61
C ASP A 64 5.36 -6.93 11.74
N GLY A 65 4.07 -7.00 11.46
CA GLY A 65 3.46 -8.15 10.79
C GLY A 65 3.39 -9.41 11.66
N ARG A 66 3.70 -9.30 12.96
CA ARG A 66 3.73 -10.43 13.91
C ARG A 66 2.72 -10.21 15.02
N LEU A 67 2.15 -11.30 15.53
CA LEU A 67 1.30 -11.28 16.72
C LEU A 67 2.13 -11.03 17.98
N LEU A 68 1.55 -10.37 18.98
CA LEU A 68 2.23 -10.03 20.24
C LEU A 68 2.72 -11.27 21.01
N SER A 69 1.97 -12.37 20.93
CA SER A 69 2.32 -13.67 21.49
C SER A 69 1.47 -14.79 20.85
N ARG A 70 1.81 -16.05 21.11
CA ARG A 70 1.03 -17.21 20.63
C ARG A 70 -0.43 -17.21 21.12
N ARG A 71 -0.73 -16.52 22.22
CA ARG A 71 -2.07 -16.42 22.82
C ARG A 71 -3.06 -15.61 21.97
N TRP A 72 -2.58 -14.85 20.99
CA TRP A 72 -3.42 -14.08 20.05
C TRP A 72 -3.79 -14.86 18.79
N ARG A 73 -3.19 -16.04 18.57
CA ARG A 73 -3.52 -16.91 17.43
C ARG A 73 -4.98 -17.35 17.44
N PRO A 74 -5.56 -17.79 18.57
CA PRO A 74 -6.98 -18.16 18.62
C PRO A 74 -7.90 -17.02 18.16
N ILE A 75 -7.61 -15.76 18.53
CA ILE A 75 -8.41 -14.61 18.11
C ILE A 75 -8.36 -14.43 16.60
N ALA A 76 -7.18 -14.58 15.99
CA ALA A 76 -7.04 -14.52 14.53
C ALA A 76 -7.77 -15.67 13.82
N TRP A 77 -7.78 -16.87 14.41
CA TRP A 77 -8.53 -18.03 13.89
C TRP A 77 -10.04 -17.86 14.02
N VAL A 78 -10.51 -17.43 15.19
CA VAL A 78 -11.93 -17.18 15.45
C VAL A 78 -12.45 -16.05 14.55
N ALA A 79 -11.68 -14.98 14.35
CA ALA A 79 -12.04 -13.91 13.43
C ALA A 79 -12.16 -14.41 11.99
N GLY A 80 -11.19 -15.22 11.53
CA GLY A 80 -11.22 -15.80 10.19
C GLY A 80 -12.38 -16.77 9.99
N ALA A 81 -12.60 -17.68 10.93
CA ALA A 81 -13.70 -18.65 10.92
C ALA A 81 -15.06 -17.95 11.00
N GLY A 82 -15.21 -16.96 11.90
CA GLY A 82 -16.43 -16.15 12.03
C GLY A 82 -16.72 -15.35 10.77
N THR A 83 -15.69 -14.78 10.12
CA THR A 83 -15.84 -14.11 8.83
C THR A 83 -16.27 -15.08 7.73
N GLY A 84 -15.68 -16.29 7.67
CA GLY A 84 -16.09 -17.32 6.71
C GLY A 84 -17.54 -17.79 6.92
N ALA A 85 -17.96 -17.97 8.17
CA ALA A 85 -19.33 -18.29 8.53
C ALA A 85 -20.28 -17.15 8.12
N ALA A 86 -19.92 -15.89 8.41
CA ALA A 86 -20.71 -14.73 8.01
C ALA A 86 -20.79 -14.59 6.49
N ILE A 87 -19.69 -14.75 5.75
CA ILE A 87 -19.71 -14.72 4.27
C ILE A 87 -20.64 -15.81 3.74
N THR A 88 -20.56 -17.03 4.27
CA THR A 88 -21.45 -18.13 3.87
C THR A 88 -22.92 -17.77 4.11
N PHE A 89 -23.24 -17.18 5.27
CA PHE A 89 -24.59 -16.69 5.56
C PHE A 89 -25.03 -15.61 4.56
N PHE A 90 -24.30 -14.50 4.43
CA PHE A 90 -24.68 -13.40 3.53
C PHE A 90 -24.68 -13.79 2.05
N ALA A 91 -23.90 -14.78 1.64
CA ALA A 91 -23.87 -15.25 0.25
C ALA A 91 -25.05 -16.18 -0.09
N PHE A 92 -25.48 -17.05 0.83
CA PHE A 92 -26.42 -18.13 0.50
C PHE A 92 -27.75 -18.08 1.25
N PHE A 93 -27.94 -17.16 2.20
CA PHE A 93 -29.21 -17.06 2.92
C PHE A 93 -30.34 -16.69 1.96
N PRO A 94 -31.44 -17.47 1.93
CA PRO A 94 -32.56 -17.22 1.02
C PRO A 94 -33.33 -15.95 1.41
N GLY A 95 -33.90 -15.27 0.42
CA GLY A 95 -34.69 -14.05 0.63
C GLY A 95 -34.02 -12.79 0.08
N ARG A 96 -34.40 -11.63 0.62
CA ARG A 96 -33.88 -10.33 0.17
C ARG A 96 -32.45 -10.11 0.66
N LEU A 97 -31.61 -9.52 -0.20
CA LEU A 97 -30.25 -9.16 0.18
C LEU A 97 -30.28 -8.04 1.22
N VAL A 98 -29.48 -8.18 2.29
CA VAL A 98 -29.43 -7.22 3.40
C VAL A 98 -28.89 -5.87 2.93
N SER A 99 -27.83 -5.87 2.13
CA SER A 99 -27.22 -4.64 1.60
C SER A 99 -28.00 -4.04 0.43
N ILE A 100 -28.80 -4.84 -0.28
CA ILE A 100 -29.57 -4.45 -1.47
C ILE A 100 -31.02 -4.93 -1.31
N PRO A 101 -31.86 -4.29 -0.48
CA PRO A 101 -33.15 -4.83 -0.07
C PRO A 101 -34.19 -4.99 -1.19
N TYR A 102 -33.96 -4.35 -2.34
CA TYR A 102 -34.81 -4.46 -3.53
C TYR A 102 -34.44 -5.65 -4.43
N ALA A 103 -33.33 -6.34 -4.17
CA ALA A 103 -32.92 -7.54 -4.89
C ALA A 103 -33.08 -8.79 -4.03
N THR A 104 -33.56 -9.87 -4.65
CA THR A 104 -33.64 -11.20 -4.03
C THR A 104 -32.34 -11.95 -4.28
N ASN A 105 -31.87 -12.72 -3.30
CA ASN A 105 -30.65 -13.49 -3.43
C ASN A 105 -30.79 -14.57 -4.54
N PRO A 106 -30.06 -14.46 -5.67
CA PRO A 106 -30.16 -15.44 -6.75
C PRO A 106 -29.55 -16.80 -6.38
N PHE A 107 -28.69 -16.84 -5.36
CA PHE A 107 -28.02 -18.06 -4.86
C PHE A 107 -28.55 -18.49 -3.48
N GLY A 108 -29.76 -18.06 -3.12
CA GLY A 108 -30.42 -18.45 -1.87
C GLY A 108 -30.68 -19.96 -1.80
N LEU A 109 -30.25 -20.60 -0.71
CA LEU A 109 -30.46 -22.03 -0.48
C LEU A 109 -31.54 -22.26 0.59
N GLU A 110 -32.78 -22.44 0.16
CA GLU A 110 -33.91 -22.69 1.08
C GLU A 110 -33.72 -23.95 1.93
N SER A 111 -33.16 -25.02 1.36
CA SER A 111 -32.92 -26.29 2.04
C SER A 111 -31.88 -26.20 3.17
N ALA A 112 -31.02 -25.17 3.16
CA ALA A 112 -29.97 -24.97 4.14
C ALA A 112 -30.26 -23.83 5.13
N ALA A 113 -31.49 -23.27 5.12
CA ALA A 113 -31.83 -22.06 5.88
C ALA A 113 -31.46 -22.14 7.37
N ALA A 114 -31.81 -23.24 8.06
CA ALA A 114 -31.51 -23.41 9.48
C ALA A 114 -30.00 -23.46 9.78
N VAL A 115 -29.21 -24.08 8.90
CA VAL A 115 -27.75 -24.14 9.03
C VAL A 115 -27.14 -22.76 8.78
N LEU A 116 -27.61 -22.06 7.75
CA LEU A 116 -27.17 -20.71 7.43
C LEU A 116 -27.51 -19.74 8.57
N GLU A 117 -28.69 -19.85 9.17
CA GLU A 117 -29.09 -19.07 10.33
C GLU A 117 -28.14 -19.28 11.51
N ALA A 118 -27.72 -20.52 11.79
CA ALA A 118 -26.69 -20.78 12.80
C ALA A 118 -25.34 -20.11 12.48
N LEU A 119 -24.96 -20.04 11.19
CA LEU A 119 -23.73 -19.37 10.74
C LEU A 119 -23.79 -17.83 10.85
N SER A 120 -24.98 -17.24 10.98
CA SER A 120 -25.14 -15.80 11.23
C SER A 120 -24.43 -15.33 12.51
N SER A 121 -24.27 -16.23 13.49
CA SER A 121 -23.50 -15.98 14.72
C SER A 121 -22.05 -15.53 14.45
N GLY A 122 -21.47 -15.96 13.32
CA GLY A 122 -20.14 -15.54 12.86
C GLY A 122 -20.02 -14.03 12.67
N PHE A 123 -21.11 -13.35 12.30
CA PHE A 123 -21.16 -11.91 12.16
C PHE A 123 -20.89 -11.20 13.50
N PHE A 124 -21.45 -11.72 14.60
CA PHE A 124 -21.27 -11.15 15.94
C PHE A 124 -19.89 -11.46 16.55
N LEU A 125 -19.19 -12.49 16.06
CA LEU A 125 -17.84 -12.81 16.51
C LEU A 125 -16.80 -11.80 16.04
N VAL A 126 -16.98 -11.20 14.86
CA VAL A 126 -16.02 -10.23 14.29
C VAL A 126 -15.85 -9.00 15.20
N PRO A 127 -16.93 -8.32 15.65
CA PRO A 127 -16.85 -7.23 16.63
C PRO A 127 -16.12 -7.60 17.93
N LEU A 128 -16.42 -8.78 18.48
CA LEU A 128 -15.77 -9.27 19.69
C LEU A 128 -14.26 -9.47 19.48
N CYS A 129 -13.88 -9.99 18.31
CA CYS A 129 -12.49 -10.12 17.92
C CYS A 129 -11.79 -8.77 17.69
N MET A 130 -12.51 -7.75 17.18
CA MET A 130 -11.98 -6.38 17.05
C MET A 130 -11.68 -5.77 18.42
N LEU A 131 -12.59 -5.93 19.39
CA LEU A 131 -12.35 -5.48 20.77
C LEU A 131 -11.14 -6.19 21.39
N ALA A 132 -11.05 -7.52 21.21
CA ALA A 132 -9.90 -8.29 21.65
C ALA A 132 -8.60 -7.80 20.96
N ALA A 133 -8.60 -7.57 19.65
CA ALA A 133 -7.47 -7.01 18.93
C ALA A 133 -7.06 -5.64 19.48
N GLY A 134 -8.02 -4.79 19.84
CA GLY A 134 -7.79 -3.52 20.51
C GLY A 134 -7.05 -3.68 21.85
N THR A 135 -7.38 -4.71 22.64
CA THR A 135 -6.63 -4.98 23.89
C THR A 135 -5.17 -5.39 23.63
N SER A 136 -4.88 -6.12 22.55
CA SER A 136 -3.50 -6.38 22.11
C SER A 136 -2.76 -5.08 21.81
N LEU A 137 -3.41 -4.14 21.11
CA LEU A 137 -2.82 -2.85 20.78
C LEU A 137 -2.53 -2.01 22.03
N ILE A 138 -3.43 -2.00 23.02
CA ILE A 138 -3.21 -1.33 24.31
C ILE A 138 -2.04 -1.96 25.05
N LEU A 139 -1.96 -3.30 25.08
CA LEU A 139 -0.85 -4.02 25.72
C LEU A 139 0.50 -3.75 25.03
N ARG A 140 0.52 -3.63 23.70
CA ARG A 140 1.70 -3.17 22.94
C ARG A 140 2.08 -1.76 23.35
N PHE A 141 1.13 -0.81 23.29
CA PHE A 141 1.37 0.58 23.65
C PHE A 141 1.93 0.77 25.06
N ARG A 142 1.51 -0.05 26.03
CA ARG A 142 2.05 -0.04 27.39
C ARG A 142 3.47 -0.60 27.53
N ARG A 143 3.89 -1.48 26.61
CA ARG A 143 5.22 -2.11 26.62
C ARG A 143 6.25 -1.34 25.78
N SER A 144 5.80 -0.63 24.74
CA SER A 144 6.68 0.10 23.83
C SER A 144 7.32 1.33 24.48
N ARG A 145 8.57 1.62 24.10
CA ARG A 145 9.36 2.79 24.55
C ARG A 145 9.95 3.52 23.33
N GLY A 146 10.30 4.79 23.50
CA GLY A 146 10.92 5.59 22.43
C GLY A 146 10.00 5.86 21.23
N GLU A 147 10.53 5.74 20.03
CA GLU A 147 9.83 6.04 18.76
C GLU A 147 8.63 5.12 18.50
N GLU A 148 8.72 3.85 18.90
CA GLU A 148 7.64 2.86 18.75
C GLU A 148 6.35 3.29 19.48
N ARG A 149 6.49 3.97 20.63
CA ARG A 149 5.34 4.49 21.37
C ARG A 149 4.65 5.64 20.63
N GLN A 150 5.41 6.49 19.96
CA GLN A 150 4.85 7.58 19.14
C GLN A 150 4.14 7.03 17.89
N GLN A 151 4.68 5.98 17.28
CA GLN A 151 4.06 5.25 16.17
C GLN A 151 2.71 4.66 16.58
N LEU A 152 2.68 3.94 17.70
CA LEU A 152 1.46 3.31 18.19
C LEU A 152 0.44 4.32 18.72
N LYS A 153 0.83 5.53 19.13
CA LYS A 153 -0.09 6.54 19.67
C LYS A 153 -1.19 6.89 18.66
N TRP A 154 -0.81 7.26 17.44
CA TRP A 154 -1.76 7.66 16.39
C TRP A 154 -2.65 6.50 15.95
N PHE A 155 -2.06 5.32 15.80
CA PHE A 155 -2.78 4.12 15.42
C PHE A 155 -3.74 3.65 16.53
N ALA A 156 -3.33 3.72 17.80
CA ALA A 156 -4.17 3.41 18.95
C ALA A 156 -5.31 4.42 19.13
N SER A 157 -5.07 5.71 18.92
CA SER A 157 -6.16 6.70 18.94
C SER A 157 -7.18 6.45 17.82
N ALA A 158 -6.72 6.14 16.60
CA ALA A 158 -7.60 5.83 15.49
C ALA A 158 -8.39 4.53 15.73
N GLY A 159 -7.74 3.50 16.26
CA GLY A 159 -8.37 2.24 16.62
C GLY A 159 -9.38 2.37 17.77
N ALA A 160 -9.07 3.18 18.78
CA ALA A 160 -10.00 3.47 19.87
C ALA A 160 -11.24 4.22 19.37
N LEU A 161 -11.04 5.20 18.47
CA LEU A 161 -12.14 5.94 17.84
C LEU A 161 -13.00 5.03 16.97
N ALA A 162 -12.40 4.23 16.08
CA ALA A 162 -13.10 3.29 15.20
C ALA A 162 -13.86 2.22 15.99
N GLY A 163 -13.22 1.62 17.00
CA GLY A 163 -13.85 0.61 17.85
C GLY A 163 -15.03 1.19 18.66
N SER A 164 -14.87 2.39 19.22
CA SER A 164 -15.94 3.06 19.97
C SER A 164 -17.10 3.45 19.07
N ALA A 165 -16.83 4.01 17.89
CA ALA A 165 -17.85 4.35 16.90
C ALA A 165 -18.64 3.11 16.45
N TYR A 166 -17.93 2.00 16.18
CA TYR A 166 -18.57 0.74 15.80
C TYR A 166 -19.43 0.16 16.93
N PHE A 167 -18.92 0.18 18.16
CA PHE A 167 -19.66 -0.31 19.33
C PHE A 167 -20.92 0.52 19.59
N LEU A 168 -20.81 1.85 19.56
CA LEU A 168 -21.94 2.76 19.70
C LEU A 168 -22.96 2.55 18.59
N GLN A 169 -22.51 2.38 17.34
CA GLN A 169 -23.39 2.09 16.20
C GLN A 169 -24.14 0.77 16.41
N THR A 170 -23.45 -0.28 16.86
CA THR A 170 -24.07 -1.60 17.11
C THR A 170 -25.10 -1.51 18.23
N ALA A 171 -24.75 -0.85 19.34
CA ALA A 171 -25.66 -0.63 20.47
C ALA A 171 -26.89 0.21 20.07
N PHE A 172 -26.68 1.30 19.30
CA PHE A 172 -27.76 2.12 18.76
C PHE A 172 -28.69 1.31 17.86
N SER A 173 -28.11 0.50 16.97
CA SER A 173 -28.88 -0.32 16.04
C SER A 173 -29.77 -1.34 16.77
N LEU A 174 -29.24 -1.94 17.84
CA LEU A 174 -29.97 -2.88 18.67
C LEU A 174 -31.07 -2.20 19.51
N ALA A 175 -30.78 -1.03 20.08
CA ALA A 175 -31.71 -0.29 20.94
C ALA A 175 -32.90 0.31 20.17
N THR A 176 -32.70 0.67 18.89
CA THR A 176 -33.71 1.37 18.08
C THR A 176 -34.40 0.48 17.07
N GLY A 177 -33.97 -0.79 16.92
CA GLY A 177 -34.44 -1.63 15.83
C GLY A 177 -34.09 -1.07 14.44
N PHE A 178 -33.03 -0.27 14.34
CA PHE A 178 -32.65 0.44 13.10
C PHE A 178 -32.47 -0.50 11.90
N ILE A 179 -32.04 -1.73 12.15
CA ILE A 179 -31.87 -2.76 11.13
C ILE A 179 -33.20 -3.06 10.43
N GLU A 180 -34.30 -3.06 11.18
CA GLU A 180 -35.65 -3.34 10.66
C GLU A 180 -36.29 -2.09 10.06
N ASN A 181 -36.05 -0.92 10.66
CA ASN A 181 -36.64 0.36 10.25
C ASN A 181 -35.60 1.47 10.12
N PRO A 182 -34.87 1.56 9.00
CA PRO A 182 -33.80 2.53 8.84
C PRO A 182 -34.35 3.96 8.70
N THR A 183 -34.12 4.79 9.70
CA THR A 183 -34.42 6.23 9.66
C THR A 183 -33.33 7.02 8.94
N ALA A 184 -33.67 8.18 8.36
CA ALA A 184 -32.69 9.04 7.70
C ALA A 184 -31.55 9.45 8.66
N GLY A 185 -31.87 9.76 9.92
CA GLY A 185 -30.87 10.06 10.94
C GLY A 185 -29.94 8.89 11.25
N GLY A 186 -30.47 7.67 11.39
CA GLY A 186 -29.64 6.50 11.67
C GLY A 186 -28.71 6.10 10.51
N ARG A 187 -29.09 6.39 9.25
CA ARG A 187 -28.20 6.21 8.08
C ARG A 187 -26.97 7.10 8.17
N VAL A 188 -27.15 8.37 8.55
CA VAL A 188 -26.01 9.30 8.75
C VAL A 188 -25.08 8.79 9.85
N VAL A 189 -25.62 8.27 10.96
CA VAL A 189 -24.79 7.71 12.04
C VAL A 189 -24.00 6.49 11.54
N GLN A 190 -24.63 5.62 10.74
CA GLN A 190 -23.97 4.47 10.13
C GLN A 190 -22.83 4.89 9.19
N ASP A 191 -23.07 5.87 8.31
CA ASP A 191 -22.08 6.37 7.37
C ASP A 191 -20.88 6.99 8.10
N VAL A 192 -21.14 7.77 9.16
CA VAL A 192 -20.09 8.35 10.02
C VAL A 192 -19.30 7.26 10.74
N ALA A 193 -19.96 6.20 11.24
CA ALA A 193 -19.29 5.08 11.88
C ALA A 193 -18.37 4.32 10.90
N VAL A 194 -18.85 4.08 9.66
CA VAL A 194 -18.06 3.45 8.59
C VAL A 194 -16.88 4.34 8.19
N LEU A 195 -17.07 5.65 8.09
CA LEU A 195 -16.00 6.61 7.81
C LEU A 195 -14.86 6.52 8.82
N THR A 196 -15.20 6.26 10.08
CA THR A 196 -14.23 6.12 11.16
C THR A 196 -13.29 4.90 10.97
N PHE A 197 -13.73 3.85 10.28
CA PHE A 197 -12.86 2.70 9.97
C PHE A 197 -11.71 3.05 9.03
N TYR A 198 -11.89 4.01 8.12
CA TYR A 198 -10.82 4.48 7.24
C TYR A 198 -9.72 5.24 8.00
N ALA A 199 -9.99 5.70 9.22
CA ALA A 199 -8.98 6.33 10.07
C ALA A 199 -7.87 5.34 10.47
N LEU A 200 -8.15 4.02 10.56
CA LEU A 200 -7.15 3.00 10.88
C LEU A 200 -6.04 2.87 9.80
N PRO A 201 -6.36 2.60 8.52
CA PRO A 201 -5.34 2.55 7.47
C PRO A 201 -4.69 3.92 7.24
N ALA A 202 -5.42 5.04 7.41
CA ALA A 202 -4.84 6.38 7.34
C ALA A 202 -3.81 6.62 8.45
N ALA A 203 -4.13 6.27 9.70
CA ALA A 203 -3.22 6.37 10.83
C ALA A 203 -2.03 5.42 10.69
N ALA A 204 -2.23 4.21 10.16
CA ALA A 204 -1.13 3.30 9.83
C ALA A 204 -0.21 3.92 8.76
N GLY A 205 -0.77 4.52 7.71
CA GLY A 205 -0.02 5.24 6.68
C GLY A 205 0.79 6.40 7.25
N ILE A 206 0.17 7.26 8.07
CA ILE A 206 0.86 8.36 8.76
C ILE A 206 1.98 7.81 9.66
N ALA A 207 1.72 6.74 10.41
CA ALA A 207 2.73 6.15 11.28
C ALA A 207 3.92 5.57 10.47
N ILE A 208 3.64 4.94 9.34
CA ILE A 208 4.66 4.39 8.46
C ILE A 208 5.52 5.50 7.84
N LEU A 209 4.89 6.55 7.30
CA LEU A 209 5.58 7.64 6.59
C LEU A 209 6.33 8.57 7.54
N LYS A 210 5.69 8.97 8.65
CA LYS A 210 6.26 9.94 9.58
C LYS A 210 7.40 9.37 10.40
N TYR A 211 7.34 8.08 10.74
CA TYR A 211 8.34 7.43 11.59
C TYR A 211 9.21 6.43 10.83
N ARG A 212 9.17 6.44 9.48
CA ARG A 212 10.03 5.66 8.57
C ARG A 212 10.17 4.18 8.96
N LEU A 213 9.07 3.57 9.39
CA LEU A 213 9.02 2.25 10.05
C LEU A 213 9.72 1.11 9.27
N TYR A 214 9.86 1.26 7.96
CA TYR A 214 10.36 0.21 7.06
C TYR A 214 11.50 0.69 6.14
N ASP A 215 12.11 1.85 6.38
CA ASP A 215 13.05 2.51 5.44
C ASP A 215 12.52 2.54 4.00
N ILE A 216 11.19 2.64 3.84
CA ILE A 216 10.51 2.58 2.54
C ILE A 216 10.65 3.87 1.73
N ASP A 217 11.29 4.91 2.25
CA ASP A 217 11.44 6.20 1.57
C ASP A 217 12.03 6.04 0.16
N VAL A 218 13.02 5.15 0.00
CA VAL A 218 13.62 4.85 -1.31
C VAL A 218 12.61 4.20 -2.25
N ILE A 219 11.81 3.27 -1.73
CA ILE A 219 10.78 2.56 -2.51
C ILE A 219 9.67 3.54 -2.89
N ILE A 220 9.18 4.36 -1.96
CA ILE A 220 8.13 5.36 -2.20
C ILE A 220 8.57 6.38 -3.23
N ASN A 221 9.78 6.92 -3.11
CA ASN A 221 10.25 7.93 -4.05
C ASN A 221 10.38 7.32 -5.45
N ARG A 222 10.88 6.08 -5.55
CA ARG A 222 10.92 5.34 -6.80
C ARG A 222 9.52 5.05 -7.35
N THR A 223 8.57 4.56 -6.55
CA THR A 223 7.22 4.25 -7.05
C THR A 223 6.43 5.50 -7.39
N LEU A 224 6.59 6.61 -6.66
CA LEU A 224 5.98 7.90 -7.01
C LEU A 224 6.55 8.47 -8.30
N VAL A 225 7.88 8.49 -8.44
CA VAL A 225 8.52 9.01 -9.66
C VAL A 225 8.15 8.16 -10.87
N TYR A 226 8.30 6.84 -10.78
CA TYR A 226 7.96 5.93 -11.88
C TYR A 226 6.46 5.86 -12.13
N GLY A 227 5.63 5.96 -11.09
CA GLY A 227 4.17 5.98 -11.18
C GLY A 227 3.65 7.26 -11.82
N ALA A 228 4.10 8.43 -11.34
CA ALA A 228 3.78 9.73 -11.94
C ALA A 228 4.28 9.82 -13.39
N LEU A 229 5.47 9.28 -13.68
CA LEU A 229 5.98 9.15 -15.04
C LEU A 229 5.06 8.30 -15.92
N SER A 230 4.68 7.11 -15.43
CA SER A 230 3.81 6.19 -16.18
C SER A 230 2.43 6.80 -16.42
N ALA A 231 1.88 7.49 -15.41
CA ALA A 231 0.61 8.21 -15.51
C ALA A 231 0.71 9.38 -16.50
N ALA A 232 1.76 10.20 -16.43
CA ALA A 232 1.99 11.29 -17.38
C ALA A 232 2.14 10.77 -18.81
N LEU A 233 2.88 9.67 -19.00
CA LEU A 233 3.01 9.00 -20.30
C LEU A 233 1.67 8.48 -20.80
N ALA A 234 0.85 7.86 -19.95
CA ALA A 234 -0.49 7.40 -20.29
C ALA A 234 -1.43 8.55 -20.65
N VAL A 235 -1.35 9.67 -19.94
CA VAL A 235 -2.13 10.89 -20.21
C VAL A 235 -1.71 11.54 -21.52
N VAL A 236 -0.41 11.70 -21.78
CA VAL A 236 0.10 12.23 -23.06
C VAL A 236 -0.27 11.30 -24.22
N TYR A 237 -0.20 9.99 -24.01
CA TYR A 237 -0.66 9.02 -24.99
C TYR A 237 -2.17 9.16 -25.26
N GLY A 238 -2.99 9.19 -24.21
CA GLY A 238 -4.43 9.36 -24.34
C GLY A 238 -4.81 10.67 -25.04
N MET A 239 -4.19 11.79 -24.64
CA MET A 239 -4.38 13.08 -25.30
C MET A 239 -3.88 13.09 -26.74
N GLY A 240 -2.75 12.43 -27.05
CA GLY A 240 -2.22 12.32 -28.41
C GLY A 240 -3.16 11.53 -29.31
N VAL A 241 -3.63 10.36 -28.87
CA VAL A 241 -4.59 9.54 -29.62
C VAL A 241 -5.90 10.28 -29.84
N VAL A 242 -6.46 10.89 -28.80
CA VAL A 242 -7.73 11.64 -28.89
C VAL A 242 -7.56 12.91 -29.74
N GLY A 243 -6.47 13.66 -29.56
CA GLY A 243 -6.20 14.92 -30.26
C GLY A 243 -5.89 14.72 -31.74
N ILE A 244 -4.99 13.80 -32.08
CA ILE A 244 -4.65 13.46 -33.47
C ILE A 244 -5.86 12.79 -34.15
N GLY A 245 -6.55 11.89 -33.44
CA GLY A 245 -7.78 11.27 -33.93
C GLY A 245 -8.90 12.30 -34.19
N GLY A 246 -9.04 13.31 -33.34
CA GLY A 246 -10.00 14.41 -33.53
C GLY A 246 -9.65 15.31 -34.71
N ALA A 247 -8.39 15.74 -34.81
CA ALA A 247 -7.92 16.59 -35.90
C ALA A 247 -7.98 15.89 -37.27
N LEU A 248 -7.69 14.59 -37.32
CA LEU A 248 -7.80 13.83 -38.57
C LEU A 248 -9.24 13.60 -38.98
N ARG A 249 -10.17 13.36 -38.04
CA ARG A 249 -11.62 13.28 -38.33
C ARG A 249 -12.15 14.60 -38.89
N SER A 250 -11.67 15.74 -38.38
CA SER A 250 -12.07 17.06 -38.90
C SER A 250 -11.55 17.33 -40.31
N VAL A 251 -10.41 16.72 -40.71
CA VAL A 251 -9.80 16.91 -42.03
C VAL A 251 -10.28 15.89 -43.06
N THR A 252 -10.57 14.65 -42.65
CA THR A 252 -10.91 13.55 -43.58
C THR A 252 -12.40 13.39 -43.85
N GLY A 253 -13.27 14.21 -43.26
CA GLY A 253 -14.70 14.23 -43.61
C GLY A 253 -15.38 12.87 -43.51
N GLY A 254 -15.30 12.20 -42.35
CA GLY A 254 -16.14 11.06 -41.96
C GLY A 254 -16.02 9.74 -42.74
N GLU A 255 -15.55 9.71 -43.99
CA GLU A 255 -15.78 8.58 -44.91
C GLU A 255 -14.52 7.74 -45.24
N GLY A 256 -13.31 8.18 -44.85
CA GLY A 256 -12.03 7.44 -45.06
C GLY A 256 -11.64 6.42 -43.97
N GLY A 257 -12.63 5.79 -43.33
CA GLY A 257 -12.64 5.37 -41.91
C GLY A 257 -11.55 4.43 -41.35
N ASN A 258 -10.77 3.70 -42.17
CA ASN A 258 -9.83 2.69 -41.63
C ASN A 258 -8.35 3.00 -41.86
N LEU A 259 -7.97 3.56 -43.02
CA LEU A 259 -6.57 3.86 -43.33
C LEU A 259 -6.06 5.10 -42.59
N ALA A 260 -6.92 6.12 -42.41
CA ALA A 260 -6.58 7.30 -41.61
C ALA A 260 -6.39 6.96 -40.13
N VAL A 261 -7.23 6.07 -39.59
CA VAL A 261 -7.14 5.59 -38.19
C VAL A 261 -5.89 4.72 -38.00
N ALA A 262 -5.61 3.81 -38.93
CA ALA A 262 -4.41 2.98 -38.91
C ALA A 262 -3.13 3.83 -38.99
N GLY A 263 -3.08 4.80 -39.92
CA GLY A 263 -1.95 5.73 -40.06
C GLY A 263 -1.73 6.59 -38.81
N SER A 264 -2.81 7.09 -38.20
CA SER A 264 -2.73 7.87 -36.96
C SER A 264 -2.17 7.06 -35.78
N THR A 265 -2.60 5.81 -35.64
CA THR A 265 -2.10 4.88 -34.61
C THR A 265 -0.62 4.60 -34.81
N LEU A 266 -0.17 4.47 -36.06
CA LEU A 266 1.23 4.21 -36.43
C LEU A 266 2.15 5.40 -36.13
N VAL A 267 1.68 6.62 -36.41
CA VAL A 267 2.41 7.87 -36.09
C VAL A 267 2.52 8.05 -34.57
N VAL A 268 1.44 7.81 -33.82
CA VAL A 268 1.47 7.85 -32.34
C VAL A 268 2.43 6.81 -31.79
N ALA A 269 2.41 5.58 -32.31
CA ALA A 269 3.32 4.52 -31.90
C ALA A 269 4.80 4.83 -32.21
N ALA A 270 5.08 5.49 -33.33
CA ALA A 270 6.45 5.89 -33.71
C ALA A 270 7.01 7.00 -32.80
N LEU A 271 6.18 7.97 -32.41
CA LEU A 271 6.56 9.07 -31.49
C LEU A 271 6.74 8.60 -30.04
N PHE A 272 6.17 7.45 -29.68
CA PHE A 272 6.19 6.91 -28.31
C PHE A 272 7.59 6.58 -27.79
N ARG A 273 8.39 5.83 -28.58
CA ARG A 273 9.75 5.42 -28.19
C ARG A 273 10.65 6.62 -27.83
N PRO A 274 10.84 7.62 -28.70
CA PRO A 274 11.75 8.73 -28.40
C PRO A 274 11.27 9.61 -27.24
N LEU A 275 9.95 9.77 -27.05
CA LEU A 275 9.40 10.54 -25.94
C LEU A 275 9.65 9.83 -24.61
N ARG A 276 9.39 8.51 -24.56
CA ARG A 276 9.64 7.68 -23.37
C ARG A 276 11.11 7.77 -22.94
N ASP A 277 12.03 7.61 -23.88
CA ASP A 277 13.46 7.58 -23.59
C ASP A 277 13.97 8.93 -23.08
N ARG A 278 13.46 10.06 -23.61
CA ARG A 278 13.81 11.39 -23.11
C ARG A 278 13.33 11.63 -21.69
N ILE A 279 12.09 11.22 -21.37
CA ILE A 279 11.56 11.45 -20.03
C ILE A 279 12.29 10.54 -19.02
N GLN A 280 12.58 9.28 -19.36
CA GLN A 280 13.40 8.41 -18.52
C GLN A 280 14.80 9.00 -18.29
N GLY A 281 15.48 9.47 -19.34
CA GLY A 281 16.81 10.07 -19.22
C GLY A 281 16.84 11.37 -18.39
N PHE A 282 15.81 12.21 -18.48
CA PHE A 282 15.69 13.42 -17.65
C PHE A 282 15.54 13.08 -16.16
N ILE A 283 14.74 12.05 -15.86
CA ILE A 283 14.49 11.59 -14.49
C ILE A 283 15.73 10.95 -13.87
N ASP A 284 16.39 10.05 -14.61
CA ASP A 284 17.61 9.39 -14.13
C ASP A 284 18.69 10.43 -13.80
N ARG A 285 18.83 11.48 -14.63
CA ARG A 285 19.73 12.62 -14.36
C ARG A 285 19.32 13.44 -13.14
N ARG A 286 18.03 13.66 -12.91
CA ARG A 286 17.54 14.57 -11.85
C ARG A 286 17.48 13.89 -10.48
N PHE A 287 17.26 12.58 -10.43
CA PHE A 287 16.96 11.82 -9.21
C PHE A 287 18.03 10.80 -8.80
N TYR A 288 18.78 10.22 -9.75
CA TYR A 288 19.84 9.23 -9.46
C TYR A 288 21.26 9.79 -9.49
N ARG A 289 21.41 11.13 -9.47
CA ARG A 289 22.72 11.80 -9.49
C ARG A 289 23.67 11.28 -8.40
N SER A 290 23.17 10.99 -7.20
CA SER A 290 24.04 10.53 -6.09
C SER A 290 24.54 9.08 -6.19
N LYS A 291 23.87 8.19 -6.94
CA LYS A 291 24.27 6.77 -7.04
C LYS A 291 25.07 6.45 -8.29
N TYR A 292 24.79 7.15 -9.40
CA TYR A 292 25.57 7.00 -10.63
C TYR A 292 26.96 7.63 -10.49
N ASP A 293 27.06 8.75 -9.77
CA ASP A 293 28.35 9.37 -9.46
C ASP A 293 29.22 8.44 -8.59
N ALA A 294 28.64 7.71 -7.62
CA ALA A 294 29.40 6.78 -6.79
C ALA A 294 30.00 5.59 -7.57
N ALA A 295 29.25 4.99 -8.50
CA ALA A 295 29.75 3.89 -9.33
C ALA A 295 30.80 4.36 -10.35
N THR A 296 30.55 5.51 -10.99
CA THR A 296 31.49 6.12 -11.95
C THR A 296 32.77 6.61 -11.26
N MET A 297 32.67 7.10 -10.02
CA MET A 297 33.82 7.46 -9.19
C MET A 297 34.61 6.23 -8.75
N LEU A 298 33.94 5.12 -8.40
CA LEU A 298 34.59 3.85 -8.06
C LEU A 298 35.32 3.23 -9.26
N GLU A 299 34.75 3.35 -10.46
CA GLU A 299 35.36 2.84 -11.69
C GLU A 299 36.55 3.71 -12.11
N ARG A 300 36.46 5.05 -11.96
CA ARG A 300 37.60 5.95 -12.14
C ARG A 300 38.70 5.71 -11.11
N PHE A 301 38.34 5.54 -9.84
CA PHE A 301 39.28 5.21 -8.77
C PHE A 301 39.95 3.85 -8.98
N SER A 302 39.19 2.85 -9.44
CA SER A 302 39.72 1.54 -9.85
C SER A 302 40.65 1.62 -11.05
N THR A 303 40.49 2.63 -11.90
CA THR A 303 41.34 2.84 -13.09
C THR A 303 42.61 3.59 -12.68
N SER A 304 42.52 4.66 -11.88
CA SER A 304 43.68 5.37 -11.29
C SER A 304 44.55 4.46 -10.43
N LEU A 305 43.95 3.59 -9.60
CA LEU A 305 44.66 2.61 -8.76
C LEU A 305 45.52 1.60 -9.54
N ARG A 306 45.23 1.41 -10.83
CA ARG A 306 45.98 0.48 -11.69
C ARG A 306 47.21 1.12 -12.32
N ASP A 307 47.23 2.44 -12.41
CA ASP A 307 48.25 3.21 -13.13
C ASP A 307 49.17 4.01 -12.19
N GLU A 308 48.74 4.32 -10.95
CA GLU A 308 49.53 5.10 -9.98
C GLU A 308 50.33 4.20 -9.01
N VAL A 309 51.66 4.23 -9.08
CA VAL A 309 52.61 3.41 -8.28
C VAL A 309 53.15 4.19 -7.06
N ASP A 310 52.42 5.19 -6.55
CA ASP A 310 52.83 5.98 -5.39
C ASP A 310 51.81 5.92 -4.24
N LEU A 311 52.25 5.40 -3.10
CA LEU A 311 51.41 5.05 -1.95
C LEU A 311 50.81 6.30 -1.26
N ASP A 312 51.52 7.41 -1.32
CA ASP A 312 51.08 8.69 -0.75
C ASP A 312 49.98 9.34 -1.59
N SER A 313 50.07 9.23 -2.93
CA SER A 313 49.05 9.72 -3.86
C SER A 313 47.72 8.96 -3.70
N LEU A 314 47.80 7.63 -3.58
CA LEU A 314 46.62 6.76 -3.38
C LEU A 314 45.88 7.04 -2.07
N THR A 315 46.63 7.34 -1.00
CA THR A 315 46.04 7.67 0.31
C THR A 315 45.30 9.01 0.25
N GLY A 316 45.86 9.99 -0.45
CA GLY A 316 45.23 11.29 -0.69
C GLY A 316 43.95 11.19 -1.53
N GLU A 317 43.99 10.41 -2.62
CA GLU A 317 42.85 10.23 -3.52
C GLU A 317 41.69 9.48 -2.82
N LEU A 318 42.00 8.44 -2.04
CA LEU A 318 41.01 7.70 -1.26
C LEU A 318 40.31 8.59 -0.22
N LEU A 319 41.06 9.43 0.50
CA LEU A 319 40.49 10.40 1.43
C LEU A 319 39.64 11.46 0.74
N ALA A 320 40.05 11.93 -0.44
CA ALA A 320 39.29 12.89 -1.24
C ALA A 320 37.94 12.31 -1.70
N VAL A 321 37.94 11.07 -2.22
CA VAL A 321 36.72 10.37 -2.64
C VAL A 321 35.78 10.14 -1.46
N VAL A 322 36.30 9.72 -0.31
CA VAL A 322 35.50 9.51 0.91
C VAL A 322 34.90 10.83 1.42
N ARG A 323 35.68 11.93 1.42
CA ARG A 323 35.17 13.25 1.81
C ARG A 323 34.07 13.74 0.88
N GLN A 324 34.26 13.60 -0.44
CA GLN A 324 33.32 14.08 -1.43
C GLN A 324 32.03 13.24 -1.48
N THR A 325 32.13 11.94 -1.17
CA THR A 325 30.99 11.02 -1.26
C THR A 325 30.18 10.96 0.03
N MET A 326 30.84 10.99 1.19
CA MET A 326 30.21 10.75 2.49
C MET A 326 30.11 12.01 3.38
N SER A 327 30.78 13.12 3.03
CA SER A 327 30.90 14.34 3.83
C SER A 327 31.10 14.12 5.35
N PRO A 328 32.05 13.26 5.76
CA PRO A 328 32.29 12.99 7.17
C PRO A 328 32.95 14.20 7.84
N ALA A 329 32.70 14.39 9.13
CA ALA A 329 33.33 15.45 9.92
C ALA A 329 34.84 15.22 10.11
N HIS A 330 35.31 13.96 10.14
CA HIS A 330 36.72 13.58 10.24
C HIS A 330 36.96 12.23 9.50
N ALA A 331 38.14 12.05 8.91
CA ALA A 331 38.55 10.79 8.28
C ALA A 331 40.06 10.57 8.47
N SER A 332 40.48 9.33 8.77
CA SER A 332 41.89 8.94 8.90
C SER A 332 42.15 7.58 8.23
N VAL A 333 43.36 7.41 7.68
CA VAL A 333 43.81 6.17 7.03
C VAL A 333 45.03 5.63 7.78
N TRP A 334 45.00 4.34 8.12
CA TRP A 334 46.07 3.66 8.83
C TRP A 334 46.72 2.63 7.89
N LEU A 335 48.00 2.83 7.57
CA LEU A 335 48.78 1.89 6.77
C LEU A 335 49.48 0.90 7.69
N GLN A 336 49.21 -0.40 7.50
CA GLN A 336 49.89 -1.45 8.25
C GLN A 336 51.19 -1.82 7.55
N THR A 337 52.31 -1.24 7.99
CA THR A 337 53.65 -1.67 7.57
C THR A 337 53.98 -2.99 8.25
N ARG A 338 54.01 -4.09 7.47
CA ARG A 338 54.58 -5.36 7.96
C ARG A 338 56.10 -5.20 8.04
N PRO A 339 56.73 -5.43 9.20
CA PRO A 339 58.19 -5.43 9.27
C PRO A 339 58.72 -6.58 8.42
N VAL A 340 59.48 -6.23 7.38
CA VAL A 340 60.28 -7.21 6.64
C VAL A 340 61.40 -7.65 7.57
N ARG A 341 61.40 -8.91 8.01
CA ARG A 341 62.52 -9.48 8.77
C ARG A 341 63.73 -9.59 7.85
N ILE A 342 64.70 -8.70 8.02
CA ILE A 342 66.03 -8.81 7.42
C ILE A 342 67.00 -9.24 8.52
N GLY A 343 67.27 -10.55 8.62
CA GLY A 343 68.35 -11.10 9.45
C GLY A 343 68.32 -10.77 10.96
N PRO A 344 69.26 -11.31 11.76
CA PRO A 344 69.15 -11.27 13.22
C PRO A 344 69.46 -9.95 13.94
N ASP A 345 70.04 -8.93 13.30
CA ASP A 345 70.77 -7.88 14.06
C ASP A 345 70.39 -6.41 13.85
N GLU A 346 69.27 -6.04 13.19
CA GLU A 346 68.87 -4.62 13.15
C GLU A 346 67.38 -4.39 13.46
N VAL A 347 67.14 -3.66 14.55
CA VAL A 347 65.84 -3.11 14.92
C VAL A 347 65.56 -1.87 14.08
N ALA A 348 64.75 -2.03 13.03
CA ALA A 348 64.23 -0.89 12.28
C ALA A 348 63.14 -0.16 13.08
N VAL A 349 63.38 1.12 13.36
CA VAL A 349 62.44 2.05 13.99
C VAL A 349 61.24 2.27 13.07
N THR A 350 60.05 1.83 13.49
CA THR A 350 58.78 2.14 12.82
C THR A 350 58.38 3.60 13.08
N ARG A 351 58.49 4.46 12.06
CA ARG A 351 57.77 5.74 11.99
C ARG A 351 56.34 5.48 11.50
N SER A 352 55.35 5.73 12.34
CA SER A 352 53.96 5.91 11.93
C SER A 352 53.79 7.33 11.39
N SER A 353 53.59 7.51 10.08
CA SER A 353 53.19 8.81 9.54
C SER A 353 51.67 8.95 9.64
N GLU A 354 51.22 9.83 10.53
CA GLU A 354 49.84 10.23 10.66
C GLU A 354 49.59 11.39 9.68
N ALA A 355 48.85 11.15 8.60
CA ALA A 355 48.39 12.23 7.72
C ALA A 355 47.02 12.71 8.21
N VAL A 356 47.04 13.69 9.13
CA VAL A 356 45.84 14.39 9.58
C VAL A 356 45.68 15.65 8.74
N ALA A 357 44.65 15.70 7.90
CA ALA A 357 44.19 16.94 7.30
C ALA A 357 42.90 17.37 8.03
N PRO A 358 42.75 18.65 8.43
CA PRO A 358 41.52 19.16 9.03
C PRO A 358 40.31 19.09 8.08
#